data_AF-A0A7M5UUI7-F1
#
_entry.id   AF-A0A7M5UUI7-F1
#
_cell.length_a   1.000
_cell.length_b   1.000
_cell.length_c   1.000
_cell.angle_alpha   90.00
_cell.angle_beta   90.00
_cell.angle_gamma   90.00
#
_symmetry.space_group_name_H-M   'P 1'
#
loop_
_entity.id
_entity.type
_entity.pdbx_description
1 polymer ?
#
loop_
_entity_poly.entity_id
_entity_poly.type
_entity_poly.pdbx_seq_one_letter_code
_entity_poly.pdbx_strand_id
1 'polypeptide(L)'
;MAEPNDTNDMSPSDILTIAAKVFTSQVMEGQTPRAFLDETFYKYGVEQLAPFYNISVDVLEKFVNYSVPCMEEQIKENINKTDMWTPIWTDCFFWVQPTTTPAPETTCSVELTAFIRLTLFAISILLLLIMAFCVQKRRRACRDCCWGFPGPVVPLNMLDSYENRKGYMLAFGLAANSIISVVMGANDELLGTKLNVQVDREISKLPFLGVFMKIFMSIYVAMVAYPFFVAQNIRNKIIGSTFGIIISLYWLGFELFKFYVYGATCFKNLHEQGHYTSVLYVLFDLPKILCLVGLVLKFAYNIYITLVKRAEKKRKGEHVNWVHENDTNWKEEYMYIHIKEVFKKHRFAKQAKQLKKIDEEKPFKQRMYEKIRGILYEIKPGFKYSTRFSVALLIATMAIYGAVMILIGIGYTLFVVLLNLLIDNMELVDWLAANIKVDKQDIIDYGNAIGTSYWLGLATAVVFFVLVMMNQMTWYRRHVIKLRSGDRSFLPSGIQKKTLVPEGIMTASFKFAGFQVGYCVWGFFLSSCVFYLVWVIIITQIILPIQREELSLLLTLVIKQ
;
A
#
# COMPACT_ATOMS: atom_id res chain seq x y z
N MET A 1 7.87 -64.04 -0.64
CA MET A 1 8.38 -62.71 -0.22
C MET A 1 8.21 -61.77 -1.40
N ALA A 2 7.09 -61.06 -1.42
CA ALA A 2 6.85 -59.86 -2.22
C ALA A 2 5.70 -59.14 -1.50
N GLU A 3 6.01 -57.99 -0.90
CA GLU A 3 5.07 -57.10 -0.22
C GLU A 3 4.12 -56.46 -1.25
N PRO A 4 2.83 -56.23 -0.91
CA PRO A 4 1.98 -55.35 -1.69
C PRO A 4 2.22 -53.90 -1.28
N ASN A 5 2.42 -53.05 -2.29
CA ASN A 5 2.64 -51.61 -2.23
C ASN A 5 1.58 -50.84 -1.41
N ASP A 6 2.06 -49.81 -0.74
CA ASP A 6 1.33 -48.68 -0.16
C ASP A 6 0.37 -48.05 -1.17
N THR A 7 -0.92 -48.12 -0.86
CA THR A 7 -1.94 -47.16 -1.30
C THR A 7 -2.85 -46.89 -0.11
N ASN A 8 -2.55 -45.85 0.67
CA ASN A 8 -3.44 -45.30 1.69
C ASN A 8 -3.01 -43.87 2.02
N ASP A 9 -3.27 -42.93 1.11
CA ASP A 9 -3.28 -41.50 1.44
C ASP A 9 -4.57 -40.90 0.89
N MET A 10 -5.64 -41.03 1.66
CA MET A 10 -6.85 -40.24 1.47
C MET A 10 -6.64 -38.91 2.21
N SER A 11 -6.91 -37.78 1.57
CA SER A 11 -6.65 -36.48 2.19
C SER A 11 -7.61 -36.25 3.36
N PRO A 12 -7.19 -35.53 4.43
CA PRO A 12 -8.08 -35.18 5.54
C PRO A 12 -9.38 -34.47 5.10
N SER A 13 -9.34 -33.77 3.95
CA SER A 13 -10.52 -33.15 3.34
C SER A 13 -11.54 -34.16 2.80
N ASP A 14 -11.11 -35.32 2.33
CA ASP A 14 -12.02 -36.35 1.80
C ASP A 14 -12.83 -36.99 2.94
N ILE A 15 -12.16 -37.26 4.07
CA ILE A 15 -12.78 -37.77 5.30
C ILE A 15 -13.79 -36.75 5.84
N LEU A 16 -13.42 -35.47 5.84
CA LEU A 16 -14.30 -34.37 6.28
C LEU A 16 -15.54 -34.24 5.40
N THR A 17 -15.38 -34.39 4.08
CA THR A 17 -16.46 -34.27 3.10
C THR A 17 -17.44 -35.45 3.17
N ILE A 18 -16.94 -36.66 3.42
CA ILE A 18 -17.77 -37.85 3.62
C ILE A 18 -18.56 -37.73 4.94
N ALA A 19 -17.89 -37.32 6.03
CA ALA A 19 -18.55 -37.07 7.31
C ALA A 19 -19.63 -35.97 7.21
N ALA A 20 -19.34 -34.90 6.46
CA ALA A 20 -20.29 -33.84 6.17
C ALA A 20 -21.56 -34.36 5.51
N LYS A 21 -21.39 -35.13 4.42
CA LYS A 21 -22.50 -35.64 3.59
C LYS A 21 -23.42 -36.56 4.39
N VAL A 22 -22.84 -37.47 5.18
CA VAL A 22 -23.61 -38.41 6.02
C VAL A 22 -24.37 -37.66 7.11
N PHE A 23 -23.74 -36.68 7.78
CA PHE A 23 -24.37 -35.89 8.83
C PHE A 23 -25.52 -35.02 8.28
N THR A 24 -25.32 -34.36 7.12
CA THR A 24 -26.40 -33.58 6.48
C THR A 24 -27.55 -34.43 5.97
N SER A 25 -27.29 -35.65 5.48
CA SER A 25 -28.33 -36.54 4.94
C SER A 25 -29.32 -36.99 6.01
N GLN A 26 -28.86 -37.23 7.24
CA GLN A 26 -29.71 -37.82 8.30
C GLN A 26 -30.34 -36.77 9.23
N VAL A 27 -29.70 -35.60 9.40
CA VAL A 27 -30.34 -34.46 10.09
C VAL A 27 -31.55 -33.92 9.32
N MET A 28 -31.52 -34.02 7.98
CA MET A 28 -32.66 -33.67 7.12
C MET A 28 -33.87 -34.63 7.29
N GLU A 29 -33.69 -35.80 7.89
CA GLU A 29 -34.75 -36.78 8.18
C GLU A 29 -35.44 -36.56 9.55
N GLY A 30 -35.12 -35.47 10.26
CA GLY A 30 -35.93 -34.97 11.37
C GLY A 30 -35.69 -35.61 12.74
N GLN A 31 -34.57 -36.32 12.95
CA GLN A 31 -34.18 -36.78 14.29
C GLN A 31 -33.57 -35.65 15.13
N THR A 32 -33.81 -35.67 16.45
CA THR A 32 -33.25 -34.66 17.35
C THR A 32 -31.73 -34.88 17.53
N PRO A 33 -30.91 -33.81 17.56
CA PRO A 33 -29.44 -33.91 17.58
C PRO A 33 -28.86 -34.74 18.75
N ARG A 34 -29.62 -34.85 19.84
CA ARG A 34 -29.18 -35.52 21.08
C ARG A 34 -29.34 -37.04 21.03
N ALA A 35 -30.33 -37.57 20.29
CA ALA A 35 -30.50 -39.01 20.11
C ALA A 35 -29.50 -39.59 19.08
N PHE A 36 -28.92 -38.72 18.24
CA PHE A 36 -27.94 -39.08 17.22
C PHE A 36 -26.54 -39.38 17.79
N LEU A 37 -26.14 -38.70 18.86
CA LEU A 37 -24.74 -38.69 19.33
C LEU A 37 -24.31 -39.94 20.14
N ASP A 38 -25.23 -40.66 20.79
CA ASP A 38 -24.83 -41.70 21.77
C ASP A 38 -24.70 -43.13 21.23
N GLU A 39 -25.58 -43.61 20.34
CA GLU A 39 -25.54 -45.01 19.87
C GLU A 39 -25.43 -45.15 18.35
N THR A 40 -26.14 -44.33 17.59
CA THR A 40 -26.26 -44.50 16.13
C THR A 40 -25.02 -43.99 15.40
N PHE A 41 -24.46 -42.85 15.80
CA PHE A 41 -23.26 -42.29 15.16
C PHE A 41 -22.01 -43.13 15.42
N TYR A 42 -21.86 -43.67 16.62
CA TYR A 42 -20.76 -44.57 16.95
C TYR A 42 -20.87 -45.90 16.20
N LYS A 43 -22.07 -46.51 16.19
CA LYS A 43 -22.28 -47.80 15.52
C LYS A 43 -22.20 -47.71 14.00
N TYR A 44 -22.80 -46.68 13.39
CA TYR A 44 -22.77 -46.50 11.93
C TYR A 44 -21.43 -45.94 11.44
N GLY A 45 -20.82 -45.04 12.23
CA GLY A 45 -19.49 -44.48 11.98
C GLY A 45 -18.40 -45.53 12.04
N VAL A 46 -18.31 -46.25 13.15
CA VAL A 46 -17.18 -47.14 13.43
C VAL A 46 -17.34 -48.51 12.78
N GLU A 47 -18.54 -49.11 12.77
CA GLU A 47 -18.70 -50.48 12.26
C GLU A 47 -18.93 -50.55 10.74
N GLN A 48 -19.57 -49.54 10.13
CA GLN A 48 -19.88 -49.57 8.69
C GLN A 48 -18.95 -48.73 7.81
N LEU A 49 -18.54 -47.54 8.26
CA LEU A 49 -17.71 -46.65 7.43
C LEU A 49 -16.22 -47.00 7.48
N ALA A 50 -15.70 -47.49 8.62
CA ALA A 50 -14.31 -47.89 8.76
C ALA A 50 -13.86 -48.95 7.72
N PRO A 51 -14.60 -50.06 7.50
CA PRO A 51 -14.24 -51.02 6.45
C PRO A 51 -14.52 -50.51 5.03
N PHE A 52 -15.50 -49.62 4.84
CA PHE A 52 -15.86 -49.10 3.51
C PHE A 52 -14.82 -48.11 2.96
N TYR A 53 -14.14 -47.38 3.85
CA TYR A 53 -13.15 -46.36 3.51
C TYR A 53 -11.71 -46.71 3.94
N ASN A 54 -11.48 -47.93 4.44
CA ASN A 54 -10.18 -48.42 4.87
C ASN A 54 -9.50 -47.53 5.94
N ILE A 55 -10.29 -46.94 6.84
CA ILE A 55 -9.83 -46.06 7.92
C ILE A 55 -9.65 -46.89 9.19
N SER A 56 -8.55 -46.69 9.94
CA SER A 56 -8.37 -47.42 11.19
C SER A 56 -9.40 -46.98 12.24
N VAL A 57 -10.02 -47.98 12.89
CA VAL A 57 -11.06 -47.79 13.90
C VAL A 57 -10.59 -46.83 15.02
N ASP A 58 -9.33 -46.95 15.45
CA ASP A 58 -8.73 -46.09 16.48
C ASP A 58 -8.70 -44.59 16.11
N VAL A 59 -8.53 -44.26 14.83
CA VAL A 59 -8.50 -42.86 14.37
C VAL A 59 -9.91 -42.28 14.35
N LEU A 60 -10.88 -43.07 13.92
CA LEU A 60 -12.29 -42.66 13.91
C LEU A 60 -12.84 -42.54 15.33
N GLU A 61 -12.49 -43.46 16.22
CA GLU A 61 -12.89 -43.42 17.64
C GLU A 61 -12.32 -42.19 18.34
N LYS A 62 -11.05 -41.83 18.09
CA LYS A 62 -10.46 -40.58 18.61
C LYS A 62 -11.13 -39.33 18.05
N PHE A 63 -11.47 -39.33 16.76
CA PHE A 63 -12.18 -38.22 16.13
C PHE A 63 -13.56 -38.01 16.77
N VAL A 64 -14.34 -39.09 16.94
CA VAL A 64 -15.66 -39.05 17.55
C VAL A 64 -15.57 -38.62 19.02
N ASN A 65 -14.66 -39.21 19.80
CA ASN A 65 -14.48 -38.86 21.21
C ASN A 65 -14.05 -37.40 21.43
N TYR A 66 -13.43 -36.75 20.46
CA TYR A 66 -13.02 -35.34 20.54
C TYR A 66 -14.09 -34.36 20.03
N SER A 67 -14.73 -34.70 18.91
CA SER A 67 -15.70 -33.80 18.25
C SER A 67 -17.06 -33.79 18.95
N VAL A 68 -17.48 -34.91 19.55
CA VAL A 68 -18.78 -35.03 20.24
C VAL A 68 -18.93 -34.07 21.43
N PRO A 69 -17.97 -33.97 22.38
CA PRO A 69 -18.06 -33.03 23.49
C PRO A 69 -18.08 -31.55 23.02
N CYS A 70 -17.26 -31.22 22.02
CA CYS A 70 -17.20 -29.87 21.42
C CYS A 70 -18.55 -29.49 20.79
N MET A 71 -19.14 -30.41 20.03
CA MET A 71 -20.46 -30.20 19.42
C MET A 71 -21.54 -30.00 20.48
N GLU A 72 -21.54 -30.80 21.56
CA GLU A 72 -22.49 -30.61 22.64
C GLU A 72 -22.40 -29.23 23.29
N GLU A 73 -21.20 -28.73 23.52
CA GLU A 73 -20.95 -27.42 24.13
C GLU A 73 -21.43 -26.28 23.20
N GLN A 74 -21.08 -26.36 21.91
CA GLN A 74 -21.48 -25.37 20.91
C GLN A 74 -23.00 -25.36 20.64
N ILE A 75 -23.64 -26.53 20.66
CA ILE A 75 -25.10 -26.65 20.54
C ILE A 75 -25.78 -26.04 21.78
N LYS A 76 -25.27 -26.30 22.99
CA LYS A 76 -25.81 -25.70 24.23
C LYS A 76 -25.72 -24.17 24.23
N GLU A 77 -24.61 -23.59 23.73
CA GLU A 77 -24.44 -22.13 23.69
C GLU A 77 -25.21 -21.43 22.56
N ASN A 78 -25.44 -22.10 21.43
CA ASN A 78 -25.92 -21.44 20.20
C ASN A 78 -27.32 -21.90 19.73
N ILE A 79 -28.05 -22.67 20.54
CA ILE A 79 -29.36 -23.28 20.22
C ILE A 79 -30.42 -22.31 19.64
N ASN A 80 -30.33 -21.01 19.94
CA ASN A 80 -31.31 -20.00 19.50
C ASN A 80 -30.80 -19.10 18.35
N LYS A 81 -29.62 -19.37 17.77
CA LYS A 81 -29.06 -18.57 16.68
C LYS A 81 -29.34 -19.24 15.33
N THR A 82 -29.75 -18.46 14.34
CA THR A 82 -30.01 -18.91 12.96
C THR A 82 -28.76 -19.46 12.26
N ASP A 83 -27.55 -19.10 12.73
CA ASP A 83 -26.27 -19.53 12.17
C ASP A 83 -25.49 -20.44 13.14
N MET A 84 -26.18 -21.38 13.80
CA MET A 84 -25.57 -22.35 14.73
C MET A 84 -24.53 -23.26 14.05
N TRP A 85 -24.61 -23.45 12.73
CA TRP A 85 -23.83 -24.45 12.00
C TRP A 85 -22.42 -24.00 11.66
N THR A 86 -22.20 -22.69 11.43
CA THR A 86 -20.89 -22.16 11.07
C THR A 86 -19.85 -22.35 12.18
N PRO A 87 -20.15 -22.04 13.46
CA PRO A 87 -19.23 -22.29 14.58
C PRO A 87 -18.93 -23.78 14.80
N ILE A 88 -19.95 -24.64 14.68
CA ILE A 88 -19.77 -26.09 14.83
C ILE A 88 -18.80 -26.61 13.75
N TRP A 89 -18.97 -26.14 12.51
CA TRP A 89 -18.11 -26.49 11.38
C TRP A 89 -16.68 -25.96 11.49
N THR A 90 -16.50 -24.72 11.95
CA THR A 90 -15.17 -24.12 12.06
C THR A 90 -14.40 -24.59 13.28
N ASP A 91 -15.09 -24.85 14.39
CA ASP A 91 -14.43 -25.01 15.69
C ASP A 91 -14.29 -26.49 16.07
N CYS A 92 -15.26 -27.33 15.75
CA CYS A 92 -15.25 -28.75 16.14
C CYS A 92 -14.70 -29.70 15.06
N PHE A 93 -14.74 -29.31 13.78
CA PHE A 93 -14.36 -30.19 12.67
C PHE A 93 -13.00 -29.84 12.01
N PHE A 94 -12.47 -28.64 12.21
CA PHE A 94 -11.32 -28.15 11.42
C PHE A 94 -9.92 -28.51 11.97
N TRP A 95 -9.81 -29.35 13.01
CA TRP A 95 -8.56 -29.62 13.74
C TRP A 95 -8.01 -31.05 13.68
N VAL A 96 -8.26 -31.81 12.62
CA VAL A 96 -7.56 -33.09 12.41
C VAL A 96 -6.35 -32.91 11.49
N GLN A 97 -5.25 -32.45 12.07
CA GLN A 97 -3.91 -32.79 11.60
C GLN A 97 -3.27 -33.66 12.71
N PRO A 98 -2.98 -34.95 12.48
CA PRO A 98 -2.31 -35.77 13.46
C PRO A 98 -0.82 -35.43 13.47
N THR A 99 -0.43 -34.27 14.00
CA THR A 99 0.96 -34.08 14.42
C THR A 99 1.12 -34.64 15.82
N THR A 100 1.67 -35.84 15.92
CA THR A 100 2.14 -36.46 17.17
C THR A 100 3.35 -35.70 17.71
N THR A 101 3.13 -34.46 18.15
CA THR A 101 3.93 -33.61 19.03
C THR A 101 3.25 -32.25 19.00
N PRO A 102 2.97 -31.59 20.14
CA PRO A 102 2.49 -30.22 20.11
C PRO A 102 3.60 -29.36 19.51
N ALA A 103 3.45 -28.98 18.24
CA ALA A 103 4.21 -27.86 17.71
C ALA A 103 3.88 -26.67 18.62
N PRO A 104 4.87 -25.93 19.14
CA PRO A 104 4.59 -24.77 19.97
C PRO A 104 3.68 -23.84 19.17
N GLU A 105 2.53 -23.52 19.72
CA GLU A 105 1.65 -22.45 19.25
C GLU A 105 2.50 -21.20 19.05
N THR A 106 2.96 -20.99 17.83
CA THR A 106 3.75 -19.82 17.47
C THR A 106 2.75 -18.71 17.25
N THR A 107 2.28 -18.15 18.37
CA THR A 107 1.54 -16.89 18.37
C THR A 107 2.44 -15.84 17.71
N CYS A 108 2.14 -15.48 16.45
CA CYS A 108 2.79 -14.33 15.81
C CYS A 108 2.48 -13.12 16.72
N SER A 109 3.49 -12.62 17.43
CA SER A 109 3.32 -11.79 18.64
C SER A 109 2.87 -10.36 18.31
N VAL A 110 1.58 -10.21 18.01
CA VAL A 110 0.93 -8.92 17.73
C VAL A 110 1.07 -7.94 18.91
N GLU A 111 1.14 -8.46 20.15
CA GLU A 111 1.34 -7.66 21.37
C GLU A 111 2.69 -6.90 21.37
N LEU A 112 3.76 -7.49 20.81
CA LEU A 112 5.07 -6.87 20.72
C LEU A 112 5.07 -5.69 19.74
N THR A 113 4.29 -5.80 18.65
CA THR A 113 4.15 -4.75 17.63
C THR A 113 3.46 -3.51 18.20
N ALA A 114 2.40 -3.71 19.00
CA ALA A 114 1.66 -2.64 19.66
C ALA A 114 2.53 -1.88 20.68
N PHE A 115 3.26 -2.62 21.53
CA PHE A 115 4.16 -2.04 22.53
C PHE A 115 5.23 -1.15 21.87
N ILE A 116 5.87 -1.63 20.79
CA ILE A 116 6.95 -0.89 20.12
C ILE A 116 6.42 0.37 19.40
N ARG A 117 5.19 0.35 18.87
CA ARG A 117 4.59 1.58 18.31
C ARG A 117 4.35 2.62 19.39
N LEU A 118 3.88 2.21 20.57
CA LEU A 118 3.65 3.10 21.69
C LEU A 118 4.96 3.72 22.22
N THR A 119 6.05 2.95 22.29
CA THR A 119 7.37 3.49 22.65
C THR A 119 7.87 4.50 21.60
N LEU A 120 7.65 4.23 20.32
CA LEU A 120 8.05 5.12 19.23
C LEU A 120 7.31 6.47 19.29
N PHE A 121 6.03 6.45 19.69
CA PHE A 121 5.27 7.67 19.97
C PHE A 121 5.78 8.44 21.20
N ALA A 122 6.06 7.74 22.30
CA ALA A 122 6.62 8.36 23.50
C ALA A 122 7.97 9.05 23.22
N ILE A 123 8.85 8.37 22.47
CA ILE A 123 10.14 8.93 22.01
C ILE A 123 9.91 10.17 21.12
N SER A 124 8.93 10.12 20.22
CA SER A 124 8.60 11.23 19.33
C SER A 124 8.17 12.49 20.11
N ILE A 125 7.31 12.33 21.13
CA ILE A 125 6.89 13.43 22.01
C ILE A 125 8.08 13.97 22.80
N LEU A 126 8.88 13.09 23.41
CA LEU A 126 10.05 13.48 24.19
C LEU A 126 11.02 14.32 23.36
N LEU A 127 11.28 13.91 22.11
CA LEU A 127 12.16 14.65 21.21
C LEU A 127 11.58 15.99 20.78
N LEU A 128 10.27 16.09 20.61
CA LEU A 128 9.62 17.39 20.35
C LEU A 128 9.73 18.34 21.54
N LEU A 129 9.56 17.83 22.76
CA LEU A 129 9.77 18.61 23.97
C LEU A 129 11.24 19.09 24.05
N ILE A 130 12.21 18.19 23.85
CA ILE A 130 13.64 18.55 23.84
C ILE A 130 13.92 19.61 22.76
N MET A 131 13.37 19.47 21.55
CA MET A 131 13.56 20.45 20.47
C MET A 131 12.91 21.81 20.80
N ALA A 132 11.72 21.81 21.40
CA ALA A 132 10.99 23.01 21.79
C ALA A 132 11.68 23.78 22.93
N PHE A 133 12.16 23.07 23.96
CA PHE A 133 12.69 23.64 25.19
C PHE A 133 14.21 23.86 25.16
N CYS A 134 14.97 23.11 24.37
CA CYS A 134 16.44 23.18 24.38
C CYS A 134 17.03 23.77 23.10
N VAL A 135 16.33 23.68 21.96
CA VAL A 135 16.91 24.03 20.65
C VAL A 135 16.31 25.30 20.04
N GLN A 136 14.99 25.45 20.06
CA GLN A 136 14.32 26.59 19.43
C GLN A 136 13.99 27.72 20.41
N LYS A 137 14.57 28.89 20.17
CA LYS A 137 14.23 30.13 20.87
C LYS A 137 13.07 30.88 20.19
N ARG A 138 12.22 31.51 21.00
CA ARG A 138 11.17 32.46 20.62
C ARG A 138 11.78 33.65 19.90
N ARG A 139 11.15 34.04 18.77
CA ARG A 139 11.66 35.13 17.92
C ARG A 139 10.92 36.45 18.06
N ARG A 140 9.65 36.45 18.48
CA ARG A 140 8.80 37.65 18.46
C ARG A 140 8.23 37.99 19.85
N ALA A 141 7.43 37.10 20.43
CA ALA A 141 6.83 37.32 21.74
C ALA A 141 7.74 36.84 22.88
N CYS A 142 7.84 37.64 23.95
CA CYS A 142 8.44 37.27 25.24
C CYS A 142 9.85 36.63 25.11
N ARG A 143 10.80 37.40 24.58
CA ARG A 143 12.18 36.95 24.29
C ARG A 143 13.01 36.68 25.54
N ASP A 144 12.76 37.43 26.61
CA ASP A 144 13.57 37.36 27.86
C ASP A 144 12.95 36.44 28.91
N CYS A 145 11.67 36.07 28.77
CA CYS A 145 11.04 35.07 29.64
C CYS A 145 11.56 33.67 29.31
N CYS A 146 11.94 32.91 30.35
CA CYS A 146 12.51 31.57 30.22
C CYS A 146 13.67 31.48 29.21
N TRP A 147 14.50 32.53 29.13
CA TRP A 147 15.69 32.60 28.25
C TRP A 147 15.34 32.46 26.75
N GLY A 148 14.08 32.77 26.42
CA GLY A 148 13.52 32.64 25.08
C GLY A 148 12.94 31.26 24.77
N PHE A 149 12.74 30.36 25.74
CA PHE A 149 12.13 29.03 25.54
C PHE A 149 10.73 28.92 26.18
N PRO A 150 9.87 27.96 25.78
CA PRO A 150 9.93 27.16 24.57
C PRO A 150 9.60 27.98 23.32
N GLY A 151 10.35 27.77 22.23
CA GLY A 151 10.07 28.36 20.93
C GLY A 151 9.05 27.53 20.13
N PRO A 152 8.21 28.16 19.27
CA PRO A 152 7.28 27.43 18.44
C PRO A 152 8.03 26.56 17.43
N VAL A 153 7.78 25.25 17.50
CA VAL A 153 8.38 24.26 16.62
C VAL A 153 7.63 24.19 15.31
N VAL A 154 7.95 25.10 14.39
CA VAL A 154 7.37 25.10 13.05
C VAL A 154 8.02 23.97 12.23
N PRO A 155 7.27 22.97 11.77
CA PRO A 155 7.83 21.76 11.15
C PRO A 155 8.26 22.00 9.71
N LEU A 156 7.56 22.88 9.00
CA LEU A 156 7.77 23.09 7.57
C LEU A 156 7.23 24.44 7.11
N ASN A 157 8.00 25.15 6.30
CA ASN A 157 7.52 26.28 5.52
C ASN A 157 7.06 25.82 4.13
N MET A 158 5.78 25.51 3.97
CA MET A 158 5.17 25.06 2.69
C MET A 158 5.09 26.16 1.62
N LEU A 159 5.19 27.44 2.01
CA LEU A 159 5.01 28.57 1.09
C LEU A 159 6.29 28.93 0.35
N ASP A 160 7.45 28.80 1.00
CA ASP A 160 8.71 29.38 0.48
C ASP A 160 9.92 28.44 0.55
N SER A 161 9.78 27.24 1.12
CA SER A 161 10.92 26.32 1.22
C SER A 161 11.15 25.59 -0.11
N TYR A 162 12.16 26.02 -0.86
CA TYR A 162 12.78 25.22 -1.93
C TYR A 162 13.95 24.36 -1.41
N GLU A 163 14.31 24.54 -0.13
CA GLU A 163 15.42 23.89 0.54
C GLU A 163 15.00 22.55 1.15
N ASN A 164 15.94 21.60 1.24
CA ASN A 164 15.74 20.27 1.85
C ASN A 164 14.54 19.46 1.32
N ARG A 165 14.00 19.78 0.14
CA ARG A 165 12.79 19.14 -0.43
C ARG A 165 12.79 17.62 -0.43
N LYS A 166 13.94 17.00 -0.70
CA LYS A 166 14.07 15.54 -0.74
C LYS A 166 13.79 14.91 0.63
N GLY A 167 14.26 15.55 1.71
CA GLY A 167 13.98 15.08 3.06
C GLY A 167 12.49 15.20 3.40
N TYR A 168 11.83 16.28 3.00
CA TYR A 168 10.40 16.45 3.23
C TYR A 168 9.57 15.46 2.43
N MET A 169 9.95 15.20 1.18
CA MET A 169 9.35 14.15 0.36
C MET A 169 9.44 12.78 1.03
N LEU A 170 10.61 12.39 1.52
CA LEU A 170 10.79 11.10 2.21
C LEU A 170 10.00 11.01 3.52
N ALA A 171 9.97 12.08 4.32
CA ALA A 171 9.21 12.10 5.57
C ALA A 171 7.70 12.04 5.34
N PHE A 172 7.17 12.78 4.35
CA PHE A 172 5.77 12.66 3.96
C PHE A 172 5.45 11.32 3.31
N GLY A 173 6.36 10.75 2.53
CA GLY A 173 6.19 9.41 1.95
C GLY A 173 6.09 8.34 3.02
N LEU A 174 6.97 8.38 4.03
CA LEU A 174 6.90 7.52 5.21
C LEU A 174 5.56 7.66 5.94
N ALA A 175 5.15 8.89 6.27
CA ALA A 175 3.89 9.13 6.96
C ALA A 175 2.69 8.63 6.14
N ALA A 176 2.65 8.94 4.85
CA ALA A 176 1.56 8.55 3.96
C ALA A 176 1.46 7.03 3.80
N ASN A 177 2.58 6.33 3.59
CA ASN A 177 2.57 4.87 3.44
C ASN A 177 2.12 4.18 4.73
N SER A 178 2.57 4.67 5.90
CA SER A 178 2.13 4.16 7.20
C SER A 178 0.65 4.44 7.48
N ILE A 179 0.10 5.57 7.01
CA ILE A 179 -1.34 5.84 7.09
C ILE A 179 -2.10 4.90 6.15
N ILE A 180 -1.63 4.69 4.93
CA ILE A 180 -2.24 3.77 3.97
C ILE A 180 -2.28 2.35 4.54
N SER A 181 -1.18 1.87 5.13
CA SER A 181 -1.14 0.53 5.75
C SER A 181 -2.11 0.41 6.93
N VAL A 182 -2.27 1.46 7.74
CA VAL A 182 -3.21 1.47 8.87
C VAL A 182 -4.67 1.53 8.42
N VAL A 183 -4.97 2.28 7.36
CA VAL A 183 -6.33 2.39 6.82
C VAL A 183 -6.75 1.10 6.12
N MET A 184 -5.83 0.46 5.40
CA MET A 184 -6.07 -0.76 4.63
C MET A 184 -5.93 -2.04 5.46
N GLY A 185 -5.13 -2.02 6.52
CA GLY A 185 -4.93 -3.15 7.43
C GLY A 185 -6.08 -3.35 8.43
N ALA A 186 -6.05 -4.49 9.11
CA ALA A 186 -6.90 -4.75 10.27
C ALA A 186 -6.42 -3.92 11.49
N ASN A 187 -7.33 -3.61 12.42
CA ASN A 187 -7.04 -2.84 13.65
C ASN A 187 -6.06 -3.59 14.59
N ASP A 188 -5.76 -4.84 14.27
CA ASP A 188 -4.89 -5.79 14.98
C ASP A 188 -3.52 -5.20 15.38
N GLU A 189 -2.90 -4.41 14.51
CA GLU A 189 -1.51 -3.99 14.67
C GLU A 189 -1.25 -2.96 15.79
N LEU A 190 -2.28 -2.33 16.39
CA LEU A 190 -2.07 -1.27 17.39
C LEU A 190 -2.64 -1.57 18.78
N LEU A 191 -3.78 -2.26 18.88
CA LEU A 191 -4.41 -2.55 20.17
C LEU A 191 -4.02 -3.94 20.71
N GLY A 192 -3.33 -4.77 19.92
CA GLY A 192 -3.01 -6.15 20.26
C GLY A 192 -4.23 -7.06 20.15
N THR A 193 -4.02 -8.36 19.98
CA THR A 193 -5.10 -9.33 19.75
C THR A 193 -6.12 -9.38 20.89
N LYS A 194 -5.67 -9.29 22.15
CA LYS A 194 -6.56 -9.35 23.32
C LYS A 194 -7.51 -8.15 23.42
N LEU A 195 -7.00 -6.95 23.18
CA LEU A 195 -7.84 -5.75 23.22
C LEU A 195 -8.68 -5.64 21.94
N ASN A 196 -8.18 -6.09 20.79
CA ASN A 196 -8.95 -6.10 19.54
C ASN A 196 -10.09 -7.11 19.54
N VAL A 197 -9.98 -8.31 20.13
CA VAL A 197 -11.14 -9.23 20.17
C VAL A 197 -12.31 -8.64 20.99
N GLN A 198 -12.01 -7.92 22.07
CA GLN A 198 -13.04 -7.21 22.85
C GLN A 198 -13.54 -5.96 22.12
N VAL A 199 -12.63 -5.17 21.55
CA VAL A 199 -12.95 -3.92 20.86
C VAL A 199 -13.67 -4.19 19.53
N ASP A 200 -13.26 -5.17 18.73
CA ASP A 200 -13.93 -5.55 17.47
C ASP A 200 -15.30 -6.19 17.72
N ARG A 201 -15.51 -6.94 18.82
CA ARG A 201 -16.85 -7.39 19.21
C ARG A 201 -17.80 -6.22 19.51
N GLU A 202 -17.29 -5.13 20.09
CA GLU A 202 -18.08 -3.93 20.38
C GLU A 202 -18.18 -2.97 19.18
N ILE A 203 -17.12 -2.84 18.37
CA ILE A 203 -17.07 -2.03 17.14
C ILE A 203 -17.93 -2.67 16.04
N SER A 204 -18.02 -4.00 15.96
CA SER A 204 -18.89 -4.69 14.99
C SER A 204 -20.36 -4.33 15.18
N LYS A 205 -20.76 -3.89 16.39
CA LYS A 205 -22.11 -3.40 16.66
C LYS A 205 -22.35 -2.00 16.07
N LEU A 206 -21.30 -1.21 15.78
CA LEU A 206 -21.38 0.18 15.31
C LEU A 206 -20.30 0.49 14.25
N PRO A 207 -20.56 0.32 12.94
CA PRO A 207 -19.56 0.45 11.88
C PRO A 207 -18.92 1.85 11.79
N PHE A 208 -19.62 2.91 12.24
CA PHE A 208 -19.06 4.27 12.29
C PHE A 208 -17.87 4.40 13.25
N LEU A 209 -17.86 3.64 14.35
CA LEU A 209 -16.78 3.69 15.34
C LEU A 209 -15.45 3.22 14.75
N GLY A 210 -15.48 2.22 13.87
CA GLY A 210 -14.29 1.75 13.14
C GLY A 210 -13.68 2.84 12.26
N VAL A 211 -14.50 3.65 11.58
CA VAL A 211 -14.01 4.77 10.76
C VAL A 211 -13.36 5.85 11.62
N PHE A 212 -13.98 6.22 12.74
CA PHE A 212 -13.39 7.20 13.68
C PHE A 212 -12.07 6.72 14.25
N MET A 213 -11.96 5.44 14.60
CA MET A 213 -10.70 4.85 15.07
C MET A 213 -9.62 4.92 13.98
N LYS A 214 -9.91 4.58 12.73
CA LYS A 214 -8.95 4.71 11.62
C LYS A 214 -8.49 6.16 11.39
N ILE A 215 -9.39 7.15 11.54
CA ILE A 215 -9.04 8.58 11.47
C ILE A 215 -8.09 8.94 12.62
N PHE A 216 -8.41 8.52 13.85
CA PHE A 216 -7.58 8.76 15.03
C PHE A 216 -6.19 8.13 14.87
N MET A 217 -6.12 6.89 14.39
CA MET A 217 -4.84 6.21 14.12
C MET A 217 -4.03 6.92 13.04
N SER A 218 -4.68 7.48 12.02
CA SER A 218 -4.01 8.27 10.98
C SER A 218 -3.38 9.54 11.56
N ILE A 219 -4.07 10.21 12.48
CA ILE A 219 -3.54 11.37 13.21
C ILE A 219 -2.35 10.96 14.10
N TYR A 220 -2.49 9.85 14.82
CA TYR A 220 -1.42 9.29 15.65
C TYR A 220 -0.14 9.02 14.84
N VAL A 221 -0.24 8.36 13.69
CA VAL A 221 0.89 8.11 12.80
C VAL A 221 1.51 9.41 12.28
N ALA A 222 0.69 10.41 11.98
CA ALA A 222 1.19 11.73 11.58
C ALA A 222 1.96 12.42 12.71
N MET A 223 1.51 12.30 13.97
CA MET A 223 2.23 12.80 15.14
C MET A 223 3.56 12.10 15.36
N VAL A 224 3.60 10.78 15.16
CA VAL A 224 4.82 9.99 15.19
C VAL A 224 5.83 10.44 14.13
N ALA A 225 5.37 10.78 12.91
CA ALA A 225 6.26 11.28 11.86
C ALA A 225 6.65 12.76 12.02
N TYR A 226 5.97 13.50 12.89
CA TYR A 226 6.16 14.95 13.09
C TYR A 226 7.61 15.37 13.40
N PRO A 227 8.37 14.66 14.28
CA PRO A 227 9.77 14.99 14.57
C PRO A 227 10.68 15.01 13.35
N PHE A 228 10.41 14.20 12.32
CA PHE A 228 11.22 14.22 11.09
C PHE A 228 11.13 15.55 10.36
N PHE A 229 9.96 16.19 10.35
CA PHE A 229 9.80 17.50 9.72
C PHE A 229 10.56 18.57 10.50
N VAL A 230 10.44 18.54 11.83
CA VAL A 230 11.13 19.46 12.73
C VAL A 230 12.65 19.34 12.59
N ALA A 231 13.18 18.11 12.66
CA ALA A 231 14.60 17.79 12.54
C ALA A 231 15.22 18.40 11.26
N GLN A 232 14.44 18.49 10.18
CA GLN A 232 14.89 19.05 8.90
C GLN A 232 14.84 20.59 8.83
N ASN A 233 14.03 21.23 9.66
CA ASN A 233 13.86 22.68 9.70
C ASN A 233 14.77 23.37 10.76
N ILE A 234 15.43 22.60 11.62
CA ILE A 234 16.38 23.15 12.59
C ILE A 234 17.56 23.81 11.86
N ARG A 235 17.91 25.03 12.29
CA ARG A 235 19.03 25.82 11.72
C ARG A 235 20.37 25.10 11.84
N ASN A 236 20.65 24.55 13.01
CA ASN A 236 21.85 23.75 13.22
C ASN A 236 21.64 22.36 12.60
N LYS A 237 22.11 22.19 11.37
CA LYS A 237 21.94 20.96 10.60
C LYS A 237 22.53 19.73 11.28
N ILE A 238 23.57 19.90 12.11
CA ILE A 238 24.16 18.78 12.88
C ILE A 238 23.15 18.28 13.90
N ILE A 239 22.69 19.16 14.81
CA ILE A 239 21.74 18.80 15.88
C ILE A 239 20.47 18.18 15.29
N GLY A 240 19.87 18.86 14.29
CA GLY A 240 18.66 18.36 13.64
C GLY A 240 18.88 17.01 12.96
N SER A 241 20.01 16.81 12.27
CA SER A 241 20.29 15.54 11.59
C SER A 241 20.64 14.42 12.56
N THR A 242 21.28 14.69 13.70
CA THR A 242 21.57 13.68 14.73
C THR A 242 20.26 13.13 15.31
N PHE A 243 19.33 14.00 15.72
CA PHE A 243 18.00 13.56 16.17
C PHE A 243 17.27 12.81 15.05
N GLY A 244 17.34 13.31 13.82
CA GLY A 244 16.75 12.64 12.65
C GLY A 244 17.27 11.21 12.44
N ILE A 245 18.59 10.99 12.55
CA ILE A 245 19.21 9.66 12.42
C ILE A 245 18.71 8.73 13.50
N ILE A 246 18.75 9.16 14.78
CA ILE A 246 18.35 8.33 15.92
C ILE A 246 16.92 7.81 15.73
N ILE A 247 15.98 8.69 15.39
CA ILE A 247 14.58 8.30 15.16
C ILE A 247 14.47 7.39 13.93
N SER A 248 15.15 7.73 12.83
CA SER A 248 15.06 6.96 11.59
C SER A 248 15.67 5.55 11.73
N LEU A 249 16.76 5.39 12.47
CA LEU A 249 17.37 4.09 12.75
C LEU A 249 16.51 3.26 13.69
N TYR A 250 15.91 3.89 14.72
CA TYR A 250 15.00 3.20 15.62
C TYR A 250 13.77 2.66 14.87
N TRP A 251 13.13 3.49 14.05
CA TRP A 251 12.00 3.04 13.23
C TRP A 251 12.42 2.02 12.17
N LEU A 252 13.54 2.22 11.47
CA LEU A 252 14.04 1.25 10.49
C LEU A 252 14.35 -0.10 11.15
N GLY A 253 14.98 -0.10 12.32
CA GLY A 253 15.25 -1.31 13.10
C GLY A 253 13.97 -2.05 13.47
N PHE A 254 12.92 -1.32 13.84
CA PHE A 254 11.60 -1.90 14.09
C PHE A 254 10.98 -2.55 12.84
N GLU A 255 11.00 -1.89 11.69
CA GLU A 255 10.44 -2.47 10.45
C GLU A 255 11.24 -3.68 9.97
N LEU A 256 12.57 -3.67 10.13
CA LEU A 256 13.42 -4.83 9.83
C LEU A 256 13.18 -5.98 10.82
N PHE A 257 12.99 -5.68 12.10
CA PHE A 257 12.65 -6.68 13.11
C PHE A 257 11.28 -7.29 12.83
N LYS A 258 10.28 -6.47 12.47
CA LYS A 258 8.97 -6.93 12.00
C LYS A 258 9.18 -7.90 10.83
N PHE A 259 9.89 -7.47 9.79
CA PHE A 259 10.16 -8.31 8.62
C PHE A 259 10.84 -9.63 8.99
N TYR A 260 11.85 -9.60 9.86
CA TYR A 260 12.57 -10.79 10.31
C TYR A 260 11.67 -11.75 11.11
N VAL A 261 10.93 -11.26 12.10
CA VAL A 261 10.05 -12.10 12.94
C VAL A 261 8.95 -12.70 12.10
N TYR A 262 8.21 -11.89 11.33
CA TYR A 262 7.15 -12.40 10.46
C TYR A 262 7.73 -13.42 9.46
N GLY A 263 8.85 -13.11 8.81
CA GLY A 263 9.52 -14.01 7.86
C GLY A 263 10.02 -15.33 8.48
N ALA A 264 10.47 -15.31 9.74
CA ALA A 264 11.02 -16.49 10.40
C ALA A 264 9.95 -17.40 11.01
N THR A 265 8.88 -16.86 11.58
CA THR A 265 7.88 -17.64 12.33
C THR A 265 6.54 -17.79 11.61
N CYS A 266 6.06 -16.76 10.90
CA CYS A 266 4.73 -16.76 10.27
C CYS A 266 4.79 -17.28 8.82
N PHE A 267 5.85 -16.93 8.07
CA PHE A 267 5.95 -17.27 6.64
C PHE A 267 6.29 -18.74 6.37
N LYS A 268 7.02 -19.41 7.26
CA LYS A 268 7.38 -20.82 7.09
C LYS A 268 6.13 -21.71 7.07
N ASN A 269 5.16 -21.42 7.93
CA ASN A 269 3.89 -22.15 8.02
C ASN A 269 2.93 -21.80 6.87
N LEU A 270 2.94 -20.56 6.36
CA LEU A 270 2.09 -20.15 5.21
C LEU A 270 2.64 -20.61 3.86
N HIS A 271 3.96 -20.79 3.73
CA HIS A 271 4.58 -21.26 2.49
C HIS A 271 4.21 -22.72 2.20
N GLU A 272 4.11 -23.56 3.24
CA GLU A 272 3.63 -24.94 3.15
C GLU A 272 2.14 -25.02 2.76
N GLN A 273 1.38 -23.93 2.88
CA GLN A 273 -0.03 -23.82 2.45
C GLN A 273 -0.22 -23.15 1.07
N GLY A 274 0.85 -22.88 0.31
CA GLY A 274 0.75 -22.35 -1.06
C GLY A 274 0.30 -20.87 -1.16
N HIS A 275 0.39 -20.10 -0.08
CA HIS A 275 -0.11 -18.73 -0.04
C HIS A 275 0.95 -17.69 -0.48
N TYR A 276 0.92 -17.29 -1.76
CA TYR A 276 1.67 -16.15 -2.34
C TYR A 276 1.30 -14.78 -1.71
N THR A 277 0.28 -14.73 -0.87
CA THR A 277 -0.17 -13.52 -0.14
C THR A 277 0.95 -12.93 0.71
N SER A 278 1.84 -13.77 1.23
CA SER A 278 2.93 -13.41 2.11
C SER A 278 3.95 -12.47 1.43
N VAL A 279 4.33 -12.76 0.18
CA VAL A 279 5.22 -11.90 -0.63
C VAL A 279 4.57 -10.54 -0.94
N LEU A 280 3.26 -10.53 -1.19
CA LEU A 280 2.51 -9.30 -1.47
C LEU A 280 2.50 -8.35 -0.26
N TYR A 281 2.39 -8.88 0.97
CA TYR A 281 2.48 -8.06 2.19
C TYR A 281 3.84 -7.36 2.32
N VAL A 282 4.94 -8.07 2.03
CA VAL A 282 6.29 -7.49 2.06
C VAL A 282 6.43 -6.39 1.01
N LEU A 283 5.97 -6.67 -0.21
CA LEU A 283 6.02 -5.71 -1.31
C LEU A 283 5.18 -4.46 -1.02
N PHE A 284 4.07 -4.59 -0.30
CA PHE A 284 3.24 -3.46 0.10
C PHE A 284 3.97 -2.50 1.05
N ASP A 285 4.75 -3.03 1.99
CA ASP A 285 5.53 -2.24 2.95
C ASP A 285 6.86 -1.70 2.39
N LEU A 286 7.29 -2.14 1.21
CA LEU A 286 8.56 -1.74 0.58
C LEU A 286 8.77 -0.22 0.46
N PRO A 287 7.79 0.61 0.00
CA PRO A 287 7.99 2.05 -0.14
C PRO A 287 8.29 2.74 1.20
N LYS A 288 7.75 2.22 2.30
CA LYS A 288 8.00 2.70 3.67
C LYS A 288 9.47 2.50 4.06
N ILE A 289 9.98 1.29 3.83
CA ILE A 289 11.39 0.94 4.12
C ILE A 289 12.33 1.78 3.26
N LEU A 290 12.03 1.95 1.96
CA LEU A 290 12.81 2.80 1.07
C LEU A 290 12.84 4.27 1.54
N CYS A 291 11.72 4.79 2.05
CA CYS A 291 11.67 6.13 2.63
C CYS A 291 12.54 6.24 3.89
N LEU A 292 12.51 5.26 4.77
CA LEU A 292 13.32 5.21 6.00
C LEU A 292 14.81 5.16 5.68
N VAL A 293 15.24 4.25 4.80
CA VAL A 293 16.63 4.17 4.32
C VAL A 293 17.05 5.50 3.69
N GLY A 294 16.17 6.08 2.86
CA GLY A 294 16.41 7.40 2.27
C GLY A 294 16.59 8.51 3.31
N LEU A 295 15.82 8.50 4.41
CA LEU A 295 15.95 9.45 5.51
C LEU A 295 17.29 9.28 6.24
N VAL A 296 17.66 8.04 6.59
CA VAL A 296 18.95 7.72 7.24
C VAL A 296 20.10 8.25 6.39
N LEU A 297 20.14 7.89 5.10
CA LEU A 297 21.18 8.32 4.17
C LEU A 297 21.23 9.85 4.04
N LYS A 298 20.07 10.50 3.95
CA LYS A 298 19.98 11.96 3.83
C LYS A 298 20.49 12.65 5.10
N PHE A 299 20.14 12.17 6.29
CA PHE A 299 20.62 12.79 7.52
C PHE A 299 22.12 12.52 7.73
N ALA A 300 22.61 11.33 7.42
CA ALA A 300 24.05 11.02 7.44
C ALA A 300 24.83 11.93 6.47
N TYR A 301 24.34 12.10 5.25
CA TYR A 301 24.92 13.02 4.27
C TYR A 301 24.93 14.47 4.77
N ASN A 302 23.84 14.92 5.40
CA ASN A 302 23.77 16.26 5.99
C ASN A 302 24.79 16.47 7.11
N ILE A 303 25.02 15.47 7.97
CA ILE A 303 26.05 15.54 9.01
C ILE A 303 27.43 15.63 8.34
N TYR A 304 27.73 14.71 7.42
CA TYR A 304 29.01 14.67 6.71
C TYR A 304 29.34 16.00 6.02
N ILE A 305 28.44 16.52 5.18
CA ILE A 305 28.69 17.77 4.45
C ILE A 305 28.83 18.98 5.37
N THR A 306 28.10 19.00 6.49
CA THR A 306 28.19 20.10 7.46
C THR A 306 29.51 20.04 8.23
N LEU A 307 29.98 18.83 8.58
CA LEU A 307 31.29 18.63 9.21
C LEU A 307 32.43 19.04 8.28
N VAL A 308 32.38 18.64 7.00
CA VAL A 308 33.40 19.04 6.00
C VAL A 308 33.43 20.55 5.84
N LYS A 309 32.28 21.21 5.65
CA LYS A 309 32.21 22.68 5.53
C LYS A 309 32.75 23.40 6.77
N ARG A 310 32.49 22.88 7.98
CA ARG A 310 33.00 23.46 9.23
C ARG A 310 34.50 23.22 9.41
N ALA A 311 35.00 22.05 9.01
CA ALA A 311 36.43 21.77 9.00
C ALA A 311 37.18 22.69 8.03
N GLU A 312 36.61 22.98 6.86
CA GLU A 312 37.16 23.94 5.90
C GLU A 312 37.18 25.36 6.44
N LYS A 313 36.09 25.83 7.08
CA LYS A 313 36.05 27.15 7.73
C LYS A 313 37.11 27.28 8.83
N LYS A 314 37.26 26.25 9.66
CA LYS A 314 38.31 26.19 10.70
C LYS A 314 39.71 26.26 10.10
N ARG A 315 39.95 25.56 8.97
CA ARG A 315 41.23 25.65 8.23
C ARG A 315 41.49 27.05 7.66
N LYS A 316 40.45 27.81 7.34
CA LYS A 316 40.55 29.21 6.88
C LYS A 316 40.71 30.23 8.02
N GLY A 317 40.77 29.78 9.27
CA GLY A 317 40.93 30.65 10.45
C GLY A 317 39.64 31.36 10.88
N GLU A 318 38.47 30.98 10.34
CA GLU A 318 37.19 31.56 10.77
C GLU A 318 36.73 30.94 12.10
N HIS A 319 36.16 31.76 12.99
CA HIS A 319 35.62 31.30 14.26
C HIS A 319 34.32 30.52 14.04
N VAL A 320 34.38 29.18 14.15
CA VAL A 320 33.23 28.29 13.95
C VAL A 320 32.48 28.09 15.28
N ASN A 321 31.20 28.46 15.31
CA ASN A 321 30.38 28.28 16.52
C ASN A 321 29.49 27.04 16.36
N TRP A 322 29.84 25.95 17.04
CA TRP A 322 29.24 24.62 16.83
C TRP A 322 27.73 24.54 17.11
N VAL A 323 27.22 25.44 17.96
CA VAL A 323 25.85 25.39 18.49
C VAL A 323 24.90 26.38 17.81
N HIS A 324 25.37 27.61 17.47
CA HIS A 324 24.50 28.73 17.10
C HIS A 324 24.71 29.33 15.69
N GLU A 325 25.44 28.66 14.81
CA GLU A 325 25.74 29.25 13.50
C GLU A 325 24.51 29.28 12.56
N ASN A 326 24.24 30.46 11.99
CA ASN A 326 23.29 30.63 10.89
C ASN A 326 23.99 30.22 9.58
N ASP A 327 23.98 28.93 9.25
CA ASP A 327 24.54 28.35 8.02
C ASP A 327 23.81 28.79 6.72
N THR A 328 22.96 29.82 6.76
CA THR A 328 22.19 30.31 5.61
C THR A 328 23.06 31.20 4.72
N ASN A 329 23.78 30.59 3.79
CA ASN A 329 24.43 31.30 2.70
C ASN A 329 23.39 31.68 1.63
N TRP A 330 22.81 32.88 1.74
CA TRP A 330 21.78 33.38 0.82
C TRP A 330 22.21 33.36 -0.66
N LYS A 331 23.52 33.33 -0.95
CA LYS A 331 24.05 33.20 -2.33
C LYS A 331 23.83 31.80 -2.93
N GLU A 332 23.62 30.79 -2.10
CA GLU A 332 23.26 29.43 -2.52
C GLU A 332 21.74 29.25 -2.67
N GLU A 333 20.94 30.23 -2.26
CA GLU A 333 19.49 30.15 -2.37
C GLU A 333 19.05 30.13 -3.83
N TYR A 334 18.00 29.34 -4.05
CA TYR A 334 17.41 29.15 -5.37
C TYR A 334 17.00 30.47 -6.04
N MET A 335 16.43 31.40 -5.27
CA MET A 335 15.98 32.69 -5.80
C MET A 335 17.15 33.51 -6.36
N TYR A 336 18.27 33.55 -5.64
CA TYR A 336 19.47 34.25 -6.10
C TYR A 336 20.03 33.66 -7.41
N ILE A 337 20.15 32.33 -7.48
CA ILE A 337 20.61 31.63 -8.68
C ILE A 337 19.65 31.89 -9.86
N HIS A 338 18.34 31.81 -9.61
CA HIS A 338 17.33 32.04 -10.62
C HIS A 338 17.40 33.46 -11.20
N ILE A 339 17.52 34.47 -10.33
CA ILE A 339 17.67 35.87 -10.76
C ILE A 339 18.95 36.05 -11.59
N LYS A 340 20.07 35.48 -11.14
CA LYS A 340 21.35 35.50 -11.88
C LYS A 340 21.21 34.88 -13.27
N GLU A 341 20.49 33.77 -13.40
CA GLU A 341 20.22 33.11 -14.67
C GLU A 341 19.29 33.94 -15.58
N VAL A 342 18.26 34.58 -15.03
CA VAL A 342 17.37 35.47 -15.79
C VAL A 342 18.17 36.64 -16.39
N PHE A 343 19.05 37.27 -15.60
CA PHE A 343 19.92 38.34 -16.09
C PHE A 343 20.95 37.87 -17.13
N LYS A 344 21.48 36.64 -17.00
CA LYS A 344 22.34 36.04 -18.03
C LYS A 344 21.57 35.75 -19.32
N LYS A 345 20.35 35.21 -19.21
CA LYS A 345 19.52 34.84 -20.35
C LYS A 345 19.10 36.04 -21.19
N HIS A 346 18.90 37.21 -20.59
CA HIS A 346 18.66 38.45 -21.35
C HIS A 346 19.85 38.81 -22.26
N ARG A 347 21.09 38.50 -21.86
CA ARG A 347 22.28 38.67 -22.72
C ARG A 347 22.33 37.65 -23.86
N PHE A 348 22.02 36.38 -23.58
CA PHE A 348 22.10 35.30 -24.59
C PHE A 348 20.86 35.19 -25.51
N ALA A 349 19.71 35.74 -25.13
CA ALA A 349 18.50 35.77 -25.97
C ALA A 349 18.71 36.55 -27.27
N LYS A 350 19.67 37.50 -27.30
CA LYS A 350 20.11 38.20 -28.51
C LYS A 350 20.88 37.28 -29.47
N GLN A 351 21.71 36.37 -28.96
CA GLN A 351 22.47 35.38 -29.74
C GLN A 351 21.61 34.18 -30.19
N ALA A 352 20.67 33.73 -29.36
CA ALA A 352 19.80 32.59 -29.68
C ALA A 352 18.83 32.85 -30.84
N LYS A 353 18.50 34.12 -31.15
CA LYS A 353 17.74 34.49 -32.36
C LYS A 353 18.52 34.19 -33.65
N GLN A 354 19.86 34.15 -33.61
CA GLN A 354 20.69 33.81 -34.76
C GLN A 354 20.83 32.29 -34.97
N LEU A 355 20.87 31.48 -33.90
CA LEU A 355 20.94 30.02 -34.00
C LEU A 355 19.62 29.35 -34.46
N LYS A 356 18.47 29.99 -34.24
CA LYS A 356 17.16 29.45 -34.67
C LYS A 356 17.00 29.27 -36.18
N LYS A 357 17.83 29.94 -37.00
CA LYS A 357 17.89 29.74 -38.45
C LYS A 357 18.56 28.42 -38.88
N ILE A 358 19.30 27.76 -37.99
CA ILE A 358 20.11 26.57 -38.30
C ILE A 358 19.35 25.26 -37.95
N ASP A 359 18.30 25.32 -37.13
CA ASP A 359 17.53 24.14 -36.69
C ASP A 359 16.54 23.59 -37.74
N GLU A 360 16.40 24.23 -38.91
CA GLU A 360 15.44 23.83 -39.95
C GLU A 360 15.90 22.62 -40.79
N GLU A 361 17.17 22.20 -40.73
CA GLU A 361 17.71 21.11 -41.57
C GLU A 361 17.74 19.72 -40.92
N LYS A 362 17.23 19.54 -39.70
CA LYS A 362 17.32 18.24 -39.01
C LYS A 362 16.36 17.16 -39.57
N PRO A 363 16.82 15.90 -39.72
CA PRO A 363 16.00 14.79 -40.21
C PRO A 363 14.79 14.49 -39.31
N PHE A 364 13.72 13.94 -39.91
CA PHE A 364 12.43 13.69 -39.25
C PHE A 364 12.53 12.87 -37.95
N LYS A 365 13.38 11.84 -37.89
CA LYS A 365 13.61 11.04 -36.68
C LYS A 365 14.19 11.87 -35.53
N GLN A 366 15.10 12.81 -35.82
CA GLN A 366 15.64 13.73 -34.80
C GLN A 366 14.60 14.74 -34.35
N ARG A 367 13.77 15.27 -35.26
CA ARG A 367 12.64 16.15 -34.88
C ARG A 367 11.61 15.43 -34.02
N MET A 368 11.31 14.16 -34.31
CA MET A 368 10.40 13.35 -33.52
C MET A 368 10.99 13.02 -32.16
N TYR A 369 12.27 12.63 -32.09
CA TYR A 369 12.98 12.40 -30.83
C TYR A 369 13.07 13.67 -29.98
N GLU A 370 13.36 14.83 -30.58
CA GLU A 370 13.41 16.13 -29.90
C GLU A 370 12.02 16.59 -29.45
N LYS A 371 10.95 16.34 -30.23
CA LYS A 371 9.57 16.56 -29.80
C LYS A 371 9.18 15.65 -28.65
N ILE A 372 9.46 14.35 -28.73
CA ILE A 372 9.18 13.39 -27.66
C ILE A 372 9.98 13.77 -26.41
N ARG A 373 11.25 14.17 -26.55
CA ARG A 373 12.08 14.67 -25.45
C ARG A 373 11.54 15.98 -24.86
N GLY A 374 11.03 16.88 -25.70
CA GLY A 374 10.41 18.14 -25.29
C GLY A 374 9.05 17.95 -24.58
N ILE A 375 8.33 16.89 -24.94
CA ILE A 375 7.09 16.44 -24.31
C ILE A 375 7.40 15.72 -22.98
N LEU A 376 8.37 14.79 -22.96
CA LEU A 376 8.76 14.02 -21.79
C LEU A 376 9.39 14.91 -20.71
N TYR A 377 10.42 15.71 -21.03
CA TYR A 377 11.06 16.63 -20.09
C TYR A 377 12.14 17.55 -20.72
N GLU A 378 11.83 18.83 -20.96
CA GLU A 378 12.90 19.84 -21.17
C GLU A 378 13.63 20.19 -19.86
N ILE A 379 14.89 19.77 -19.70
CA ILE A 379 15.72 20.20 -18.55
C ILE A 379 16.02 21.69 -18.71
N LYS A 380 15.31 22.56 -17.97
CA LYS A 380 15.72 23.94 -17.78
C LYS A 380 16.69 24.01 -16.60
N PRO A 381 17.99 24.30 -16.81
CA PRO A 381 18.92 24.48 -15.71
C PRO A 381 18.37 25.60 -14.80
N GLY A 382 18.36 25.34 -13.50
CA GLY A 382 17.90 26.31 -12.50
C GLY A 382 16.38 26.48 -12.36
N PHE A 383 15.54 25.55 -12.85
CA PHE A 383 14.15 25.45 -12.37
C PHE A 383 14.03 24.39 -11.26
N LYS A 384 13.45 24.77 -10.12
CA LYS A 384 13.09 23.88 -9.00
C LYS A 384 11.57 23.85 -8.84
N TYR A 385 11.01 22.64 -8.73
CA TYR A 385 9.63 22.42 -8.31
C TYR A 385 9.41 22.86 -6.86
N SER A 386 8.19 23.29 -6.54
CA SER A 386 7.80 23.56 -5.15
C SER A 386 7.87 22.26 -4.35
N THR A 387 8.26 22.36 -3.08
CA THR A 387 8.25 21.25 -2.11
C THR A 387 6.88 20.58 -2.08
N ARG A 388 5.83 21.38 -1.96
CA ARG A 388 4.45 20.88 -1.90
C ARG A 388 4.04 20.07 -3.13
N PHE A 389 4.33 20.58 -4.33
CA PHE A 389 4.02 19.87 -5.56
C PHE A 389 4.80 18.54 -5.66
N SER A 390 6.09 18.57 -5.31
CA SER A 390 6.95 17.39 -5.34
C SER A 390 6.52 16.32 -4.33
N VAL A 391 6.10 16.76 -3.14
CA VAL A 391 5.53 15.89 -2.10
C VAL A 391 4.23 15.25 -2.57
N ALA A 392 3.29 16.04 -3.10
CA ALA A 392 2.00 15.54 -3.58
C ALA A 392 2.19 14.49 -4.69
N LEU A 393 3.14 14.71 -5.60
CA LEU A 393 3.47 13.77 -6.67
C LEU A 393 4.02 12.44 -6.13
N LEU A 394 4.93 12.49 -5.15
CA LEU A 394 5.49 11.29 -4.54
C LEU A 394 4.42 10.49 -3.79
N ILE A 395 3.60 11.16 -2.97
CA ILE A 395 2.52 10.52 -2.22
C ILE A 395 1.51 9.89 -3.19
N ALA A 396 1.13 10.60 -4.26
CA ALA A 396 0.23 10.04 -5.28
C ALA A 396 0.85 8.78 -5.93
N THR A 397 2.15 8.78 -6.21
CA THR A 397 2.85 7.61 -6.76
C THR A 397 2.82 6.43 -5.78
N MET A 398 3.05 6.68 -4.49
CA MET A 398 2.97 5.64 -3.45
C MET A 398 1.54 5.11 -3.26
N ALA A 399 0.54 6.00 -3.31
CA ALA A 399 -0.87 5.61 -3.21
C ALA A 399 -1.29 4.72 -4.39
N ILE A 400 -0.87 5.06 -5.62
CA ILE A 400 -1.12 4.19 -6.79
C ILE A 400 -0.37 2.88 -6.67
N TYR A 401 0.88 2.88 -6.22
CA TYR A 401 1.60 1.64 -5.96
C TYR A 401 0.83 0.73 -4.99
N GLY A 402 0.36 1.26 -3.86
CA GLY A 402 -0.47 0.51 -2.92
C GLY A 402 -1.77 0.00 -3.54
N ALA A 403 -2.46 0.84 -4.34
CA ALA A 403 -3.68 0.42 -5.05
C ALA A 403 -3.41 -0.70 -6.07
N VAL A 404 -2.30 -0.62 -6.82
CA VAL A 404 -1.88 -1.67 -7.76
C VAL A 404 -1.61 -2.97 -7.02
N MET A 405 -0.89 -2.93 -5.90
CA MET A 405 -0.62 -4.14 -5.10
C MET A 405 -1.90 -4.81 -4.60
N ILE A 406 -2.89 -4.02 -4.15
CA ILE A 406 -4.20 -4.53 -3.73
C ILE A 406 -4.94 -5.18 -4.92
N LEU A 407 -4.96 -4.50 -6.08
CA LEU A 407 -5.58 -5.04 -7.28
C LEU A 407 -4.90 -6.34 -7.74
N ILE A 408 -3.56 -6.42 -7.69
CA ILE A 408 -2.83 -7.68 -7.97
C ILE A 408 -3.28 -8.78 -7.01
N GLY A 409 -3.42 -8.49 -5.71
CA GLY A 409 -3.89 -9.45 -4.72
C GLY A 409 -5.30 -9.97 -5.01
N ILE A 410 -6.23 -9.06 -5.33
CA ILE A 410 -7.62 -9.41 -5.69
C ILE A 410 -7.67 -10.18 -7.02
N GLY A 411 -6.88 -9.76 -8.02
CA GLY A 411 -6.79 -10.45 -9.31
C GLY A 411 -6.23 -11.85 -9.18
N TYR A 412 -5.24 -12.04 -8.31
CA TYR A 412 -4.69 -13.36 -8.02
C TYR A 412 -5.72 -14.29 -7.39
N THR A 413 -6.46 -13.84 -6.36
CA THR A 413 -7.49 -14.67 -5.72
C THR A 413 -8.65 -14.99 -6.65
N LEU A 414 -9.12 -14.01 -7.43
CA LEU A 414 -10.26 -14.19 -8.35
C LEU A 414 -9.90 -15.02 -9.60
N PHE A 415 -8.77 -14.76 -10.24
CA PHE A 415 -8.47 -15.35 -11.55
C PHE A 415 -7.49 -16.51 -11.52
N VAL A 416 -6.66 -16.64 -10.47
CA VAL A 416 -5.77 -17.80 -10.35
C VAL A 416 -6.40 -18.82 -9.42
N VAL A 417 -6.77 -18.44 -8.20
CA VAL A 417 -7.29 -19.42 -7.23
C VAL A 417 -8.70 -19.87 -7.59
N LEU A 418 -9.65 -18.93 -7.69
CA LEU A 418 -11.05 -19.28 -7.93
C LEU A 418 -11.28 -19.89 -9.31
N LEU A 419 -10.61 -19.38 -10.35
CA LEU A 419 -10.73 -19.94 -11.70
C LEU A 419 -10.15 -21.36 -11.77
N ASN A 420 -8.99 -21.61 -11.17
CA ASN A 420 -8.42 -22.97 -11.14
C ASN A 420 -9.31 -23.93 -10.35
N LEU A 421 -9.83 -23.52 -9.19
CA LEU A 421 -10.79 -24.32 -8.42
C LEU A 421 -12.08 -24.60 -9.21
N LEU A 422 -12.51 -23.66 -10.04
CA LEU A 422 -13.67 -23.85 -10.91
C LEU A 422 -13.36 -24.86 -12.02
N ILE A 423 -12.16 -24.79 -12.63
CA ILE A 423 -11.71 -25.69 -13.70
C ILE A 423 -11.52 -27.12 -13.17
N ASP A 424 -10.95 -27.26 -11.97
CA ASP A 424 -10.68 -28.56 -11.34
C ASP A 424 -11.98 -29.25 -10.88
N ASN A 425 -13.02 -28.49 -10.52
CA ASN A 425 -14.35 -29.01 -10.23
C ASN A 425 -15.13 -29.29 -11.53
N MET A 426 -14.79 -30.42 -12.16
CA MET A 426 -15.35 -30.88 -13.43
C MET A 426 -16.88 -30.82 -13.49
N GLU A 427 -17.60 -31.13 -12.40
CA GLU A 427 -19.07 -31.14 -12.35
C GLU A 427 -19.71 -29.77 -12.61
N LEU A 428 -19.11 -28.68 -12.15
CA LEU A 428 -19.70 -27.34 -12.27
C LEU A 428 -19.47 -26.76 -13.68
N VAL A 429 -18.32 -27.08 -14.27
CA VAL A 429 -18.05 -26.78 -15.68
C VAL A 429 -18.96 -27.60 -16.58
N ASP A 430 -19.19 -28.88 -16.25
CA ASP A 430 -20.09 -29.75 -17.01
C ASP A 430 -21.56 -29.28 -16.92
N TRP A 431 -21.99 -28.79 -15.75
CA TRP A 431 -23.30 -28.15 -15.59
C TRP A 431 -23.44 -26.85 -16.41
N LEU A 432 -22.42 -26.00 -16.43
CA LEU A 432 -22.41 -24.77 -17.24
C LEU A 432 -22.42 -25.09 -18.75
N ALA A 433 -21.60 -26.05 -19.19
CA ALA A 433 -21.55 -26.52 -20.58
C ALA A 433 -22.91 -27.07 -21.03
N ALA A 434 -23.56 -27.89 -20.19
CA ALA A 434 -24.87 -28.46 -20.49
C ALA A 434 -25.98 -27.40 -20.61
N ASN A 435 -25.98 -26.37 -19.75
CA ASN A 435 -26.99 -25.32 -19.78
C ASN A 435 -26.81 -24.34 -20.95
N ILE A 436 -25.56 -24.02 -21.29
CA ILE A 436 -25.24 -23.05 -22.34
C ILE A 436 -25.14 -23.73 -23.73
N LYS A 437 -25.11 -25.07 -23.77
CA LYS A 437 -24.92 -25.89 -24.99
C LYS A 437 -23.64 -25.54 -25.73
N VAL A 438 -22.57 -25.29 -24.99
CA VAL A 438 -21.26 -24.88 -25.50
C VAL A 438 -20.23 -25.90 -25.05
N ASP A 439 -19.18 -26.11 -25.85
CA ASP A 439 -18.13 -27.06 -25.50
C ASP A 439 -17.39 -26.62 -24.23
N LYS A 440 -16.97 -27.61 -23.43
CA LYS A 440 -16.26 -27.39 -22.16
C LYS A 440 -14.98 -26.59 -22.37
N GLN A 441 -14.27 -26.87 -23.46
CA GLN A 441 -13.03 -26.20 -23.80
C GLN A 441 -13.23 -24.69 -24.02
N ASP A 442 -14.38 -24.30 -24.56
CA ASP A 442 -14.71 -22.90 -24.83
C ASP A 442 -14.88 -22.11 -23.54
N ILE A 443 -15.56 -22.69 -22.56
CA ILE A 443 -15.77 -22.05 -21.25
C ILE A 443 -14.43 -21.79 -20.57
N ILE A 444 -13.50 -22.74 -20.65
CA ILE A 444 -12.15 -22.61 -20.09
C ILE A 444 -11.36 -21.51 -20.81
N ASP A 445 -11.41 -21.49 -22.15
CA ASP A 445 -10.73 -20.48 -22.96
C ASP A 445 -11.27 -19.06 -22.71
N TYR A 446 -12.59 -18.90 -22.58
CA TYR A 446 -13.19 -17.62 -22.22
C TYR A 446 -12.83 -17.19 -20.79
N GLY A 447 -12.79 -18.12 -19.83
CA GLY A 447 -12.34 -17.85 -18.46
C GLY A 447 -10.89 -17.34 -18.42
N ASN A 448 -9.99 -18.03 -19.13
CA ASN A 448 -8.58 -17.65 -19.25
C ASN A 448 -8.39 -16.31 -19.99
N ALA A 449 -9.21 -16.04 -21.00
CA ALA A 449 -9.22 -14.77 -21.72
C ALA A 449 -9.63 -13.59 -20.83
N ILE A 450 -10.66 -13.77 -19.99
CA ILE A 450 -11.09 -12.74 -19.02
C ILE A 450 -9.98 -12.48 -18.00
N GLY A 451 -9.36 -13.54 -17.45
CA GLY A 451 -8.23 -13.41 -16.53
C GLY A 451 -7.03 -12.69 -17.16
N THR A 452 -6.68 -13.02 -18.40
CA THR A 452 -5.58 -12.36 -19.13
C THR A 452 -5.90 -10.89 -19.43
N SER A 453 -7.16 -10.58 -19.75
CA SER A 453 -7.64 -9.21 -19.98
C SER A 453 -7.46 -8.32 -18.73
N TYR A 454 -7.64 -8.90 -17.53
CA TYR A 454 -7.43 -8.19 -16.27
C TYR A 454 -5.98 -7.71 -16.10
N TRP A 455 -5.02 -8.62 -16.31
CA TRP A 455 -3.60 -8.29 -16.18
C TRP A 455 -3.14 -7.25 -17.21
N LEU A 456 -3.61 -7.34 -18.46
CA LEU A 456 -3.33 -6.36 -19.51
C LEU A 456 -3.97 -4.99 -19.22
N GLY A 457 -5.23 -4.99 -18.74
CA GLY A 457 -5.92 -3.78 -18.32
C GLY A 457 -5.19 -3.05 -17.19
N LEU A 458 -4.72 -3.79 -16.19
CA LEU A 458 -3.94 -3.24 -15.09
C LEU A 458 -2.59 -2.68 -15.56
N ALA A 459 -1.86 -3.41 -16.39
CA ALA A 459 -0.57 -2.97 -16.92
C ALA A 459 -0.70 -1.68 -17.75
N THR A 460 -1.70 -1.62 -18.63
CA THR A 460 -1.97 -0.42 -19.45
C THR A 460 -2.38 0.78 -18.60
N ALA A 461 -3.18 0.58 -17.55
CA ALA A 461 -3.54 1.64 -16.61
C ALA A 461 -2.32 2.22 -15.88
N VAL A 462 -1.35 1.39 -15.48
CA VAL A 462 -0.11 1.84 -14.83
C VAL A 462 0.74 2.69 -15.80
N VAL A 463 0.91 2.24 -17.04
CA VAL A 463 1.64 3.01 -18.06
C VAL A 463 0.96 4.35 -18.33
N PHE A 464 -0.38 4.35 -18.47
CA PHE A 464 -1.15 5.56 -18.66
C PHE A 464 -0.98 6.54 -17.50
N PHE A 465 -1.02 6.06 -16.26
CA PHE A 465 -0.79 6.89 -15.07
C PHE A 465 0.59 7.55 -15.07
N VAL A 466 1.66 6.81 -15.41
CA VAL A 466 3.02 7.36 -15.50
C VAL A 466 3.08 8.48 -16.55
N LEU A 467 2.46 8.28 -17.72
CA LEU A 467 2.40 9.29 -18.77
C LEU A 467 1.65 10.56 -18.32
N VAL A 468 0.51 10.40 -17.65
CA VAL A 468 -0.27 11.51 -17.09
C VAL A 468 0.54 12.28 -16.04
N MET A 469 1.26 11.59 -15.15
CA MET A 469 2.12 12.21 -14.15
C MET A 469 3.29 12.99 -14.78
N MET A 470 3.92 12.43 -15.81
CA MET A 470 4.96 13.14 -16.57
C MET A 470 4.41 14.40 -17.25
N ASN A 471 3.24 14.28 -17.87
CA ASN A 471 2.55 15.41 -18.48
C ASN A 471 2.23 16.49 -17.44
N GLN A 472 1.73 16.11 -16.26
CA GLN A 472 1.42 17.03 -15.16
C GLN A 472 2.65 17.82 -14.70
N MET A 473 3.81 17.17 -14.56
CA MET A 473 5.07 17.86 -14.24
C MET A 473 5.43 18.92 -15.28
N THR A 474 5.28 18.59 -16.57
CA THR A 474 5.57 19.50 -17.68
C THR A 474 4.62 20.70 -17.69
N TRP A 475 3.31 20.48 -17.49
CA TRP A 475 2.32 21.56 -17.40
C TRP A 475 2.53 22.46 -16.19
N TYR A 476 2.77 21.87 -15.01
CA TYR A 476 3.06 22.64 -13.80
C TYR A 476 4.26 23.57 -14.02
N ARG A 477 5.35 23.05 -14.58
CA ARG A 477 6.53 23.85 -14.90
C ARG A 477 6.21 25.00 -15.87
N ARG A 478 5.49 24.71 -16.96
CA ARG A 478 5.11 25.75 -17.95
C ARG A 478 4.26 26.84 -17.30
N HIS A 479 3.27 26.49 -16.49
CA HIS A 479 2.41 27.44 -15.78
C HIS A 479 3.18 28.28 -14.76
N VAL A 480 4.06 27.68 -13.95
CA VAL A 480 4.88 28.44 -12.99
C VAL A 480 5.83 29.41 -13.69
N ILE A 481 6.43 29.02 -14.83
CA ILE A 481 7.30 29.93 -15.59
C ILE A 481 6.50 31.09 -16.20
N LYS A 482 5.33 30.82 -16.79
CA LYS A 482 4.43 31.87 -17.32
C LYS A 482 3.98 32.84 -16.23
N LEU A 483 3.64 32.30 -15.05
CA LEU A 483 3.24 33.11 -13.91
C LEU A 483 4.37 34.03 -13.44
N ARG A 484 5.62 33.52 -13.41
CA ARG A 484 6.82 34.32 -13.09
C ARG A 484 7.13 35.39 -14.13
N SER A 485 6.81 35.15 -15.40
CA SER A 485 6.95 36.16 -16.46
C SER A 485 5.81 37.19 -16.48
N GLY A 486 4.84 37.09 -15.55
CA GLY A 486 3.70 38.00 -15.48
C GLY A 486 2.54 37.66 -16.42
N ASP A 487 2.65 36.59 -17.22
CA ASP A 487 1.56 36.12 -18.07
C ASP A 487 0.52 35.37 -17.22
N ARG A 488 -0.62 36.02 -17.03
CA ARG A 488 -1.75 35.52 -16.23
C ARG A 488 -2.91 35.03 -17.08
N SER A 489 -2.77 34.98 -18.40
CA SER A 489 -3.84 34.61 -19.36
C SER A 489 -4.49 33.26 -19.06
N PHE A 490 -3.71 32.31 -18.54
CA PHE A 490 -4.18 30.95 -18.20
C PHE A 490 -4.94 30.86 -16.88
N LEU A 491 -4.90 31.90 -16.03
CA LEU A 491 -5.57 31.87 -14.73
C LEU A 491 -7.09 31.98 -14.92
N PRO A 492 -7.90 31.32 -14.07
CA PRO A 492 -9.34 31.51 -14.06
C PRO A 492 -9.72 32.99 -13.94
N SER A 493 -10.77 33.39 -14.65
CA SER A 493 -11.26 34.78 -14.73
C SER A 493 -11.54 35.40 -13.35
N GLY A 494 -11.94 34.60 -12.35
CA GLY A 494 -12.13 35.08 -10.98
C GLY A 494 -10.85 35.56 -10.28
N ILE A 495 -9.69 34.92 -10.54
CA ILE A 495 -8.41 35.37 -9.99
C ILE A 495 -7.92 36.61 -10.74
N GLN A 496 -8.13 36.65 -12.06
CA GLN A 496 -7.77 37.80 -12.89
C GLN A 496 -8.56 39.06 -12.47
N LYS A 497 -9.86 38.92 -12.24
CA LYS A 497 -10.76 40.00 -11.80
C LYS A 497 -10.66 40.31 -10.30
N LYS A 498 -9.77 39.64 -9.56
CA LYS A 498 -9.62 39.75 -8.09
C LYS A 498 -10.94 39.57 -7.31
N THR A 499 -11.87 38.80 -7.85
CA THR A 499 -13.17 38.57 -7.21
C THR A 499 -13.10 37.50 -6.13
N LEU A 500 -12.04 36.68 -6.09
CA LEU A 500 -11.83 35.73 -5.01
C LEU A 500 -11.26 36.40 -3.76
N VAL A 501 -11.93 36.15 -2.65
CA VAL A 501 -11.47 36.51 -1.30
C VAL A 501 -10.14 35.78 -1.01
N PRO A 502 -9.12 36.44 -0.43
CA PRO A 502 -7.83 35.82 -0.10
C PRO A 502 -7.93 34.54 0.72
N GLU A 503 -8.94 34.44 1.59
CA GLU A 503 -9.24 33.24 2.39
C GLU A 503 -9.58 32.02 1.52
N GLY A 504 -10.33 32.22 0.44
CA GLY A 504 -10.67 31.16 -0.50
C GLY A 504 -9.42 30.62 -1.22
N ILE A 505 -8.49 31.50 -1.58
CA ILE A 505 -7.21 31.14 -2.19
C ILE A 505 -6.34 30.37 -1.19
N MET A 506 -6.29 30.81 0.07
CA MET A 506 -5.52 30.13 1.11
C MET A 506 -6.09 28.73 1.39
N THR A 507 -7.41 28.60 1.53
CA THR A 507 -8.09 27.31 1.75
C THR A 507 -7.90 26.35 0.58
N ALA A 508 -8.04 26.82 -0.67
CA ALA A 508 -7.71 26.02 -1.86
C ALA A 508 -6.23 25.57 -1.83
N SER A 509 -5.36 26.47 -1.38
CA SER A 509 -3.95 26.19 -1.10
C SER A 509 -3.71 25.43 0.21
N PHE A 510 -4.68 24.96 0.96
CA PHE A 510 -4.44 23.89 1.96
C PHE A 510 -4.93 22.55 1.43
N LYS A 511 -6.04 22.58 0.71
CA LYS A 511 -6.70 21.43 0.09
C LYS A 511 -5.90 20.78 -1.06
N PHE A 512 -5.14 21.54 -1.84
CA PHE A 512 -4.50 21.06 -3.07
C PHE A 512 -3.79 19.70 -2.96
N ALA A 513 -2.97 19.45 -1.93
CA ALA A 513 -2.20 18.20 -1.84
C ALA A 513 -3.11 16.97 -1.64
N GLY A 514 -4.13 17.07 -0.78
CA GLY A 514 -5.08 15.98 -0.54
C GLY A 514 -5.95 15.71 -1.76
N PHE A 515 -6.51 16.76 -2.38
CA PHE A 515 -7.31 16.62 -3.60
C PHE A 515 -6.50 16.03 -4.75
N GLN A 516 -5.24 16.43 -4.91
CA GLN A 516 -4.37 15.89 -5.96
C GLN A 516 -4.21 14.37 -5.82
N VAL A 517 -3.92 13.88 -4.61
CA VAL A 517 -3.77 12.45 -4.35
C VAL A 517 -5.09 11.72 -4.56
N GLY A 518 -6.20 12.25 -4.04
CA GLY A 518 -7.53 11.65 -4.19
C GLY A 518 -7.96 11.52 -5.65
N TYR A 519 -7.80 12.57 -6.46
CA TYR A 519 -8.12 12.51 -7.89
C TYR A 519 -7.21 11.56 -8.66
N CYS A 520 -5.93 11.44 -8.29
CA CYS A 520 -5.03 10.45 -8.89
C CYS A 520 -5.50 9.02 -8.62
N VAL A 521 -5.86 8.70 -7.37
CA VAL A 521 -6.35 7.37 -6.98
C VAL A 521 -7.66 7.03 -7.69
N TRP A 522 -8.63 7.94 -7.65
CA TRP A 522 -9.92 7.73 -8.31
C TRP A 522 -9.79 7.64 -9.84
N GLY A 523 -8.97 8.52 -10.43
CA GLY A 523 -8.69 8.50 -11.86
C GLY A 523 -8.01 7.20 -12.29
N PHE A 524 -7.10 6.66 -11.48
CA PHE A 524 -6.48 5.36 -11.73
C PHE A 524 -7.51 4.24 -11.68
N PHE A 525 -8.36 4.17 -10.65
CA PHE A 525 -9.40 3.15 -10.56
C PHE A 525 -10.34 3.16 -11.77
N LEU A 526 -10.84 4.34 -12.14
CA LEU A 526 -11.70 4.50 -13.32
C LEU A 526 -10.99 4.07 -14.61
N SER A 527 -9.72 4.46 -14.78
CA SER A 527 -8.93 4.08 -15.95
C SER A 527 -8.71 2.58 -16.02
N SER A 528 -8.40 1.92 -14.89
CA SER A 528 -8.24 0.46 -14.81
C SER A 528 -9.52 -0.28 -15.20
N CYS A 529 -10.68 0.17 -14.73
CA CYS A 529 -11.97 -0.42 -15.12
C CYS A 529 -12.23 -0.27 -16.62
N VAL A 530 -11.99 0.92 -17.19
CA VAL A 530 -12.20 1.17 -18.62
C VAL A 530 -11.23 0.33 -19.48
N PHE A 531 -9.94 0.31 -19.14
CA PHE A 531 -8.96 -0.49 -19.89
C PHE A 531 -9.25 -1.99 -19.80
N TYR A 532 -9.68 -2.48 -18.63
CA TYR A 532 -10.12 -3.87 -18.48
C TYR A 532 -11.27 -4.21 -19.45
N LEU A 533 -12.33 -3.41 -19.48
CA LEU A 533 -13.47 -3.63 -20.39
C LEU A 533 -13.04 -3.61 -21.86
N VAL A 534 -12.16 -2.68 -22.24
CA VAL A 534 -11.63 -2.59 -23.60
C VAL A 534 -10.85 -3.86 -23.96
N TRP A 535 -9.99 -4.37 -23.06
CA TRP A 535 -9.24 -5.59 -23.31
C TRP A 535 -10.13 -6.84 -23.38
N VAL A 536 -11.17 -6.93 -22.54
CA VAL A 536 -12.14 -8.02 -22.62
C VAL A 536 -12.83 -8.04 -23.99
N ILE A 537 -13.26 -6.87 -24.49
CA ILE A 537 -13.88 -6.78 -25.82
C ILE A 537 -12.89 -7.18 -26.91
N ILE A 538 -11.64 -6.68 -26.87
CA ILE A 538 -10.62 -7.01 -27.88
C ILE A 538 -10.31 -8.51 -27.88
N ILE A 539 -10.09 -9.11 -26.70
CA ILE A 539 -9.71 -10.52 -26.62
C ILE A 539 -10.87 -11.42 -27.04
N THR A 540 -12.08 -11.16 -26.55
CA THR A 540 -13.25 -12.02 -26.85
C THR A 540 -13.82 -11.83 -28.26
N GLN A 541 -13.81 -10.61 -28.81
CA GLN A 541 -14.42 -10.33 -30.11
C GLN A 541 -13.45 -10.37 -31.27
N ILE A 542 -12.15 -10.22 -31.04
CA ILE A 542 -11.13 -10.15 -32.11
C ILE A 542 -10.15 -11.31 -31.99
N ILE A 543 -9.49 -11.49 -30.84
CA ILE A 543 -8.37 -12.44 -30.73
C ILE A 543 -8.86 -13.90 -30.72
N LEU A 544 -9.80 -14.26 -29.85
CA LEU A 544 -10.33 -15.63 -29.77
C LEU A 544 -10.96 -16.09 -31.10
N PRO A 545 -11.79 -15.28 -31.79
CA PRO A 545 -12.41 -15.67 -33.05
C PRO A 545 -11.38 -15.84 -34.18
N ILE A 546 -10.34 -14.99 -34.24
CA ILE A 546 -9.25 -15.15 -35.21
C ILE A 546 -8.48 -16.46 -34.96
N GLN A 547 -8.21 -16.80 -33.71
CA GLN A 547 -7.49 -18.03 -33.36
C GLN A 547 -8.30 -19.30 -33.69
N ARG A 548 -9.64 -19.20 -33.68
CA ARG A 548 -10.56 -20.30 -33.95
C ARG A 548 -11.07 -20.37 -35.39
N GLU A 549 -10.66 -19.42 -36.24
CA GLU A 549 -11.18 -19.25 -37.62
C GLU A 549 -12.71 -19.07 -37.68
N GLU A 550 -13.31 -18.58 -36.60
CA GLU A 550 -14.75 -18.34 -36.48
C GLU A 550 -15.10 -16.86 -36.67
N LEU A 551 -16.22 -16.58 -37.35
CA LEU A 551 -16.70 -15.22 -37.54
C LEU A 551 -17.39 -14.70 -36.27
N SER A 552 -16.74 -13.77 -35.57
CA SER A 552 -17.41 -13.01 -34.51
C SER A 552 -18.35 -11.95 -35.07
N LEU A 553 -19.31 -11.51 -34.26
CA LEU A 553 -20.26 -10.44 -34.61
C LEU A 553 -19.56 -9.17 -35.13
N LEU A 554 -18.44 -8.80 -34.51
CA LEU A 554 -17.69 -7.60 -34.85
C LEU A 554 -16.87 -7.78 -36.13
N LEU A 555 -16.26 -8.96 -36.32
CA LEU A 555 -15.55 -9.30 -37.56
C LEU A 555 -16.52 -9.40 -38.75
N THR A 556 -17.71 -9.93 -38.52
CA THR A 556 -18.78 -10.03 -39.54
C THR A 556 -19.30 -8.66 -39.96
N LEU A 557 -19.39 -7.71 -39.03
CA LEU A 557 -19.78 -6.32 -39.31
C LEU A 557 -18.69 -5.55 -40.05
N VAL A 558 -17.40 -5.80 -39.74
CA VAL A 558 -16.27 -5.16 -40.41
C VAL A 558 -16.01 -5.73 -41.80
N ILE A 559 -16.20 -7.04 -42.02
CA ILE A 559 -16.06 -7.68 -43.33
C ILE A 559 -17.23 -7.35 -44.28
N LYS A 560 -18.41 -7.01 -43.74
CA LYS A 560 -19.58 -6.58 -44.53
C LYS A 560 -19.58 -5.10 -44.92
N GLN A 561 -18.71 -4.27 -44.35
CA GLN A 561 -18.46 -2.89 -44.80
C GLN A 561 -17.33 -2.86 -45.82
#